data_AF-A0A7X2H9S9-F1
#
_entry.id   AF-A0A7X2H9S9-F1
#
_cell.length_a   1.000
_cell.length_b   1.000
_cell.length_c   1.000
_cell.angle_alpha   90.00
_cell.angle_beta   90.00
_cell.angle_gamma   90.00
#
_symmetry.space_group_name_H-M   'P 1'
#
loop_
_entity.id
_entity.type
_entity.pdbx_description
1 polymer ?
#
loop_
_entity_poly.entity_id
_entity_poly.type
_entity_poly.pdbx_seq_one_letter_code
_entity_poly.pdbx_strand_id
1 'polypeptide(L)'
;MASLNHELFGEISYDLYWSGKQKVKIFGQERIVILSIDGNEEGEFQDAQKEAYINFVGNMGNMITKIEDAIFDYYQEVYMEYRDMVGEDEADRIAPIIENKEEMGKIVEPTQLTIRRVRKNGIRRIGLLFNCTWEIEHGLAVKIEDEEIVEVGFQDIVL
;
A
#
# COMPACT_ATOMS: atom_id res chain seq x y z
N MET A 1 10.95 -0.37 24.07
CA MET A 1 10.16 -0.84 22.92
C MET A 1 9.47 -2.12 23.33
N ALA A 2 8.13 -2.14 23.30
CA ALA A 2 7.37 -3.36 23.54
C ALA A 2 7.44 -4.24 22.29
N SER A 3 7.46 -5.55 22.47
CA SER A 3 7.38 -6.52 21.38
C SER A 3 6.44 -7.65 21.79
N LEU A 4 5.71 -8.18 20.81
CA LEU A 4 4.80 -9.31 21.02
C LEU A 4 4.78 -10.19 19.77
N ASN A 5 4.50 -11.47 19.96
CA ASN A 5 4.24 -12.41 18.87
C ASN A 5 2.73 -12.61 18.79
N HIS A 6 2.07 -11.85 17.92
CA HIS A 6 0.62 -11.87 17.76
C HIS A 6 0.21 -13.09 16.93
N GLU A 7 -0.89 -13.74 17.29
CA GLU A 7 -1.38 -14.90 16.54
C GLU A 7 -1.70 -14.59 15.06
N LEU A 8 -2.15 -13.35 14.76
CA LEU A 8 -2.45 -12.89 13.40
C LEU A 8 -1.28 -12.19 12.72
N PHE A 9 -0.59 -11.29 13.43
CA PHE A 9 0.38 -10.36 12.83
C PHE A 9 1.84 -10.86 12.95
N GLY A 10 2.05 -11.99 13.63
CA GLY A 10 3.38 -12.52 13.91
C GLY A 10 4.18 -11.64 14.86
N GLU A 11 5.49 -11.63 14.68
CA GLU A 11 6.40 -10.79 15.46
C GLU A 11 6.22 -9.31 15.11
N ILE A 12 5.75 -8.53 16.09
CA ILE A 12 5.57 -7.10 15.97
C ILE A 12 6.24 -6.34 17.13
N SER A 13 6.67 -5.12 16.86
CA SER A 13 7.32 -4.23 17.82
C SER A 13 6.69 -2.85 17.79
N TYR A 14 6.55 -2.23 18.96
CA TYR A 14 5.96 -0.91 19.11
C TYR A 14 7.02 0.20 19.09
N ASP A 15 6.88 1.11 18.12
CA ASP A 15 7.57 2.39 18.02
C ASP A 15 6.63 3.40 17.33
N LEU A 16 5.86 4.17 18.12
CA LEU A 16 4.70 4.98 17.73
C LEU A 16 3.51 4.21 17.15
N TYR A 17 3.78 3.15 16.39
CA TYR A 17 2.83 2.18 15.85
C TYR A 17 3.36 0.77 16.07
N TRP A 18 2.48 -0.23 16.00
CA TRP A 18 2.92 -1.62 15.93
C TRP A 18 3.43 -1.93 14.53
N SER A 19 4.66 -2.40 14.44
CA SER A 19 5.34 -2.69 13.19
C SER A 19 5.77 -4.15 13.11
N GLY A 20 5.43 -4.80 12.01
CA GLY A 20 5.82 -6.17 11.67
C GLY A 20 6.27 -6.28 10.22
N LYS A 21 6.18 -7.49 9.66
CA LYS A 21 6.56 -7.78 8.28
C LYS A 21 5.44 -8.51 7.58
N GLN A 22 5.09 -8.05 6.37
CA GLN A 22 4.16 -8.75 5.49
C GLN A 22 4.87 -9.07 4.17
N LYS A 23 4.74 -10.32 3.69
CA LYS A 23 5.18 -10.67 2.33
C LYS A 23 4.06 -10.35 1.34
N VAL A 24 4.40 -9.64 0.27
CA VAL A 24 3.50 -9.35 -0.85
C VAL A 24 4.18 -9.70 -2.17
N LYS A 25 3.40 -10.11 -3.17
CA LYS A 25 3.88 -10.32 -4.53
C LYS A 25 3.07 -9.45 -5.47
N ILE A 26 3.62 -8.32 -5.90
CA ILE A 26 2.96 -7.31 -6.75
C ILE A 26 3.85 -7.00 -7.96
N PHE A 27 3.23 -6.78 -9.12
CA PHE A 27 3.87 -6.69 -10.43
C PHE A 27 4.87 -7.84 -10.68
N GLY A 28 4.48 -9.05 -10.26
CA GLY A 28 5.30 -10.26 -10.36
C GLY A 28 6.49 -10.33 -9.39
N GLN A 29 6.75 -9.29 -8.58
CA GLN A 29 7.89 -9.20 -7.68
C GLN A 29 7.50 -9.50 -6.24
N GLU A 30 8.19 -10.45 -5.62
CA GLU A 30 8.04 -10.72 -4.19
C GLU A 30 8.86 -9.72 -3.36
N ARG A 31 8.22 -9.12 -2.35
CA ARG A 31 8.82 -8.18 -1.41
C ARG A 31 8.29 -8.41 0.00
N ILE A 32 9.12 -8.08 0.98
CA ILE A 32 8.71 -7.98 2.39
C ILE A 32 8.51 -6.50 2.68
N VAL A 33 7.28 -6.11 2.97
CA VAL A 33 6.89 -4.75 3.33
C VAL A 33 6.72 -4.62 4.83
N ILE A 34 6.76 -3.38 5.32
CA ILE A 34 6.41 -3.07 6.70
C ILE A 34 4.92 -3.32 6.89
N LEU A 35 4.54 -4.07 7.92
CA LEU A 35 3.16 -4.15 8.38
C LEU A 35 2.99 -3.13 9.50
N SER A 36 2.22 -2.06 9.31
CA SER A 36 1.98 -1.02 10.31
C SER A 36 0.53 -1.05 10.78
N ILE A 37 0.34 -1.17 12.09
CA ILE A 37 -0.97 -1.35 12.70
C ILE A 37 -1.14 -0.32 13.82
N ASP A 38 -2.24 0.42 13.77
CA ASP A 38 -2.60 1.31 14.88
C ASP A 38 -3.02 0.47 16.09
N GLY A 39 -2.42 0.73 17.25
CA GLY A 39 -2.75 0.06 18.50
C GLY A 39 -2.28 0.89 19.70
N ASN A 40 -2.76 0.55 20.90
CA ASN A 40 -2.16 1.08 22.13
C ASN A 40 -0.84 0.35 22.43
N GLU A 41 -0.06 0.83 23.41
CA GLU A 41 1.22 0.21 23.81
C GLU A 41 1.07 -1.22 24.35
N GLU A 42 -0.15 -1.63 24.70
CA GLU A 42 -0.47 -2.97 25.21
C GLU A 42 -0.67 -3.99 24.08
N GLY A 43 -0.75 -3.56 22.82
CA GLY A 43 -0.93 -4.46 21.69
C GLY A 43 -2.38 -4.91 21.51
N GLU A 44 -3.33 -4.11 22.00
CA GLU A 44 -4.75 -4.36 21.78
C GLU A 44 -5.19 -3.75 20.44
N PHE A 45 -5.72 -4.62 19.58
CA PHE A 45 -6.23 -4.27 18.25
C PHE A 45 -7.74 -4.50 18.20
N GLN A 46 -8.45 -3.62 17.49
CA GLN A 46 -9.88 -3.77 17.28
C GLN A 46 -10.18 -5.01 16.42
N ASP A 47 -11.32 -5.65 16.65
CA ASP A 47 -11.71 -6.83 15.86
C ASP A 47 -11.85 -6.48 14.37
N ALA A 48 -12.33 -5.28 14.04
CA ALA A 48 -12.37 -4.82 12.66
C ALA A 48 -10.98 -4.70 11.98
N GLN A 49 -9.90 -4.42 12.74
CA GLN A 49 -8.53 -4.43 12.20
C GLN A 49 -8.06 -5.86 11.94
N LYS A 50 -8.39 -6.78 12.84
CA LYS A 50 -8.11 -8.21 12.68
C LYS A 50 -8.84 -8.78 11.47
N GLU A 51 -10.14 -8.48 11.34
CA GLU A 51 -10.97 -8.88 10.20
C GLU A 51 -10.44 -8.31 8.89
N ALA A 52 -10.06 -7.02 8.85
CA ALA A 52 -9.48 -6.40 7.66
C ALA A 52 -8.25 -7.18 7.18
N TYR A 53 -7.34 -7.49 8.10
CA TYR A 53 -6.15 -8.27 7.79
C TYR A 53 -6.47 -9.69 7.32
N ILE A 54 -7.35 -10.40 8.04
CA ILE A 54 -7.76 -11.77 7.69
C ILE A 54 -8.36 -11.81 6.29
N ASN A 55 -9.26 -10.88 5.97
CA ASN A 55 -9.93 -10.83 4.67
C ASN A 55 -8.94 -10.48 3.55
N PHE A 56 -8.06 -9.50 3.78
CA PHE A 56 -7.04 -9.12 2.81
C PHE A 56 -6.05 -10.25 2.55
N VAL A 57 -5.49 -10.88 3.59
CA VAL A 57 -4.54 -11.99 3.43
C VAL A 57 -5.22 -13.21 2.82
N GLY A 58 -6.45 -13.53 3.23
CA GLY A 58 -7.24 -14.64 2.71
C GLY A 58 -7.58 -14.50 1.22
N ASN A 59 -7.67 -13.28 0.70
CA ASN A 59 -7.98 -12.98 -0.70
C ASN A 59 -6.83 -12.21 -1.41
N MET A 60 -5.60 -12.31 -0.89
CA MET A 60 -4.50 -11.43 -1.30
C MET A 60 -4.20 -11.50 -2.79
N GLY A 61 -4.24 -12.69 -3.41
CA GLY A 61 -3.96 -12.83 -4.83
C GLY A 61 -4.90 -12.01 -5.73
N ASN A 62 -6.22 -12.12 -5.49
CA ASN A 62 -7.22 -11.37 -6.23
C ASN A 62 -7.14 -9.87 -5.93
N MET A 63 -6.94 -9.51 -4.66
CA MET A 63 -6.79 -8.12 -4.25
C MET A 63 -5.59 -7.45 -4.91
N ILE A 64 -4.45 -8.15 -4.96
CA ILE A 64 -3.26 -7.64 -5.63
C ILE A 64 -3.51 -7.44 -7.13
N THR A 65 -4.21 -8.35 -7.82
CA THR A 65 -4.56 -8.13 -9.23
C THR A 65 -5.38 -6.86 -9.43
N LYS A 66 -6.40 -6.63 -8.58
CA LYS A 66 -7.17 -5.37 -8.60
C LYS A 66 -6.29 -4.13 -8.34
N ILE A 67 -5.34 -4.23 -7.40
CA ILE A 67 -4.41 -3.15 -7.05
C ILE A 67 -3.48 -2.84 -8.23
N GLU A 68 -2.94 -3.86 -8.89
CA GLU A 68 -2.08 -3.71 -10.07
C GLU A 68 -2.81 -2.98 -11.21
N ASP A 69 -4.07 -3.37 -11.46
CA ASP A 69 -4.92 -2.71 -12.46
C ASP A 69 -5.18 -1.25 -12.08
N ALA A 70 -5.58 -0.98 -10.83
CA ALA A 70 -5.89 0.37 -10.37
C ALA A 70 -4.67 1.32 -10.38
N ILE A 71 -3.48 0.82 -10.04
CA ILE A 71 -2.23 1.59 -10.11
C ILE A 71 -1.86 1.90 -11.57
N PHE A 72 -2.02 0.91 -12.46
CA PHE A 72 -1.75 1.12 -13.88
C PHE A 72 -2.69 2.15 -14.48
N ASP A 73 -4.00 2.05 -14.21
CA ASP A 73 -5.00 3.02 -14.68
C ASP A 73 -4.67 4.44 -14.16
N TYR A 74 -4.40 4.58 -12.86
CA TYR A 74 -4.00 5.86 -12.28
C TYR A 74 -2.73 6.43 -12.94
N TYR A 75 -1.74 5.58 -13.21
CA TYR A 75 -0.53 6.01 -13.90
C TYR A 75 -0.82 6.53 -15.31
N GLN A 76 -1.66 5.83 -16.09
CA GLN A 76 -2.05 6.26 -17.43
C GLN A 76 -2.74 7.64 -17.44
N GLU A 77 -3.47 7.96 -16.38
CA GLU A 77 -4.13 9.27 -16.24
C GLU A 77 -3.14 10.40 -15.99
N VAL A 78 -2.08 10.17 -15.20
CA VAL A 78 -1.22 11.25 -14.70
C VAL A 78 0.15 11.34 -15.36
N TYR A 79 0.66 10.27 -15.98
CA TYR A 79 2.08 10.19 -16.38
C TYR A 79 2.50 11.29 -17.37
N MET A 80 1.61 11.71 -18.29
CA MET A 80 1.93 12.78 -19.24
C MET A 80 2.19 14.12 -18.55
N GLU A 81 1.44 14.44 -17.48
CA GLU A 81 1.65 15.67 -16.72
C GLU A 81 3.03 15.67 -16.07
N TYR A 82 3.44 14.55 -15.47
CA TYR A 82 4.78 14.40 -14.90
C TYR A 82 5.88 14.46 -15.96
N ARG A 83 5.66 13.86 -17.14
CA ARG A 83 6.61 13.94 -18.27
C ARG A 83 6.82 15.38 -18.73
N ASP A 84 5.74 16.16 -18.86
CA ASP A 84 5.79 17.56 -19.31
C ASP A 84 6.53 18.46 -18.30
N MET A 85 6.48 18.15 -17.01
CA MET A 85 7.14 18.93 -15.96
C MET A 85 8.67 18.74 -15.93
N VAL A 86 9.19 17.56 -16.24
CA VAL A 86 10.63 17.24 -16.09
C VAL A 86 11.45 17.44 -17.37
N GLY A 87 10.78 17.63 -18.52
CA GLY A 87 11.43 17.80 -19.83
C GLY A 87 11.87 16.49 -20.47
N GLU A 88 12.12 16.52 -21.79
CA GLU A 88 12.34 15.32 -22.62
C GLU A 88 13.51 14.43 -22.12
N ASP A 89 14.59 15.04 -21.63
CA ASP A 89 15.79 14.31 -21.20
C ASP A 89 15.57 13.41 -19.97
N GLU A 90 14.63 13.78 -19.09
CA GLU A 90 14.35 13.07 -17.84
C GLU A 90 13.01 12.32 -17.85
N ALA A 91 12.14 12.61 -18.82
CA ALA A 91 10.78 12.07 -18.90
C ALA A 91 10.75 10.54 -18.92
N ASP A 92 11.61 9.89 -19.71
CA ASP A 92 11.67 8.42 -19.78
C ASP A 92 12.23 7.76 -18.53
N ARG A 93 12.98 8.51 -17.71
CA ARG A 93 13.52 8.01 -16.43
C ARG A 93 12.50 8.14 -15.31
N ILE A 94 11.77 9.26 -15.28
CA ILE A 94 10.84 9.59 -14.19
C ILE A 94 9.44 9.00 -14.44
N ALA A 95 8.91 9.17 -15.64
CA ALA A 95 7.56 8.77 -16.03
C ALA A 95 7.60 8.13 -17.44
N PRO A 96 8.21 6.94 -17.60
CA PRO A 96 8.29 6.24 -18.89
C PRO A 96 6.91 5.96 -19.50
N ILE A 97 6.82 5.95 -20.83
CA ILE A 97 5.61 5.45 -21.49
C ILE A 97 5.50 3.95 -21.24
N ILE A 98 4.45 3.51 -20.54
CA ILE A 98 4.19 2.11 -20.23
C ILE A 98 2.87 1.72 -20.87
N GLU A 99 2.90 0.74 -21.78
CA GLU A 99 1.70 0.23 -22.45
C GLU A 99 1.07 -0.97 -21.72
N ASN A 100 1.81 -1.58 -20.79
CA ASN A 100 1.39 -2.78 -20.10
C ASN A 100 1.73 -2.73 -18.60
N LYS A 101 0.72 -3.03 -17.76
CA LYS A 101 0.83 -3.12 -16.30
C LYS A 101 1.98 -4.00 -15.81
N GLU A 102 2.38 -5.04 -16.54
CA GLU A 102 3.50 -5.91 -16.13
C GLU A 102 4.83 -5.16 -16.02
N GLU A 103 4.96 -3.98 -16.65
CA GLU A 103 6.16 -3.16 -16.55
C GLU A 103 6.16 -2.19 -15.36
N MET A 104 5.00 -2.01 -14.69
CA MET A 104 4.87 -1.07 -13.56
C MET A 104 5.81 -1.39 -12.40
N GLY A 105 6.18 -2.67 -12.22
CA GLY A 105 7.16 -3.07 -11.22
C GLY A 105 8.57 -2.48 -11.42
N LYS A 106 8.85 -1.84 -12.56
CA LYS A 106 10.10 -1.08 -12.80
C LYS A 106 10.09 0.29 -12.11
N ILE A 107 8.90 0.86 -11.92
CA ILE A 107 8.71 2.23 -11.45
C ILE A 107 7.86 2.35 -10.19
N VAL A 108 7.26 1.25 -9.72
CA VAL A 108 6.47 1.16 -8.49
C VAL A 108 7.03 0.06 -7.60
N GLU A 109 7.34 0.41 -6.35
CA GLU A 109 7.84 -0.54 -5.35
C GLU A 109 6.96 -0.48 -4.08
N PRO A 110 6.38 -1.61 -3.63
CA PRO A 110 5.58 -1.63 -2.40
C PRO A 110 6.48 -1.44 -1.18
N THR A 111 6.03 -0.63 -0.22
CA THR A 111 6.82 -0.28 0.97
C THR A 111 6.16 -0.70 2.27
N GLN A 112 4.84 -0.51 2.39
CA GLN A 112 4.13 -0.69 3.65
C GLN A 112 2.65 -1.06 3.47
N LEU A 113 2.18 -2.02 4.26
CA LEU A 113 0.78 -2.34 4.46
C LEU A 113 0.31 -1.70 5.77
N THR A 114 -0.69 -0.83 5.73
CA THR A 114 -1.23 -0.10 6.89
C THR A 114 -2.61 -0.62 7.28
N ILE A 115 -2.83 -0.76 8.58
CA ILE A 115 -4.12 -1.14 9.16
C ILE A 115 -4.47 -0.12 10.24
N ARG A 116 -5.26 0.87 9.84
CA ARG A 116 -5.65 1.99 10.71
C ARG A 116 -6.77 1.62 11.65
N ARG A 117 -6.87 2.35 12.76
CA ARG A 117 -7.99 2.19 13.68
C ARG A 117 -9.31 2.53 12.98
N VAL A 118 -10.31 1.69 13.20
CA VAL A 118 -11.64 1.90 12.63
C VAL A 118 -12.35 3.03 13.38
N ARG A 119 -12.93 3.96 12.62
CA ARG A 119 -13.73 5.08 13.15
C ARG A 119 -15.15 4.62 13.45
N LYS A 120 -16.02 5.53 13.89
CA LYS A 120 -17.41 5.20 14.30
C LYS A 120 -18.27 4.54 13.22
N ASN A 121 -17.89 4.61 11.95
CA ASN A 121 -18.62 4.02 10.83
C ASN A 121 -18.39 2.50 10.67
N GLY A 122 -17.42 1.91 11.38
CA GLY A 122 -17.16 0.47 11.32
C GLY A 122 -16.44 -0.01 10.05
N ILE A 123 -16.07 0.90 9.15
CA ILE A 123 -15.46 0.55 7.85
C ILE A 123 -14.05 0.00 8.08
N ARG A 124 -13.80 -1.22 7.59
CA ARG A 124 -12.47 -1.84 7.61
C ARG A 124 -11.59 -1.14 6.59
N ARG A 125 -10.41 -0.69 7.03
CA ARG A 125 -9.48 0.10 6.19
C ARG A 125 -8.11 -0.53 6.11
N ILE A 126 -7.64 -0.67 4.88
CA ILE A 126 -6.27 -1.04 4.57
C ILE A 126 -5.68 -0.01 3.61
N GLY A 127 -4.43 0.36 3.84
CA GLY A 127 -3.63 1.09 2.87
C GLY A 127 -2.45 0.25 2.40
N LEU A 128 -2.18 0.25 1.11
CA LEU A 128 -0.91 -0.23 0.58
C LEU A 128 -0.14 0.96 0.04
N LEU A 129 1.06 1.18 0.58
CA LEU A 129 1.95 2.28 0.24
C LEU A 129 3.04 1.80 -0.71
N PHE A 130 3.45 2.72 -1.57
CA PHE A 130 4.44 2.49 -2.61
C PHE A 130 5.35 3.70 -2.75
N ASN A 131 6.62 3.43 -3.08
CA ASN A 131 7.47 4.40 -3.73
C ASN A 131 7.22 4.33 -5.23
N CYS A 132 7.31 5.48 -5.90
CA CYS A 132 7.25 5.53 -7.35
C CYS A 132 8.22 6.57 -7.92
N THR A 133 8.64 6.38 -9.17
CA THR A 133 9.66 7.25 -9.79
C THR A 133 9.13 8.62 -10.18
N TRP A 134 7.83 8.74 -10.45
CA TRP A 134 7.20 9.99 -10.89
C TRP A 134 6.79 10.91 -9.74
N GLU A 135 6.53 10.37 -8.55
CA GLU A 135 6.15 11.12 -7.35
C GLU A 135 6.99 10.65 -6.15
N ILE A 136 8.18 11.23 -6.01
CA ILE A 136 9.18 10.86 -4.98
C ILE A 136 8.86 11.53 -3.63
N GLU A 137 8.21 12.69 -3.64
CA GLU A 137 7.96 13.46 -2.42
C GLU A 137 6.77 12.89 -1.64
N HIS A 138 5.69 12.57 -2.34
CA HIS A 138 4.42 12.13 -1.72
C HIS A 138 4.17 10.62 -1.84
N GLY A 139 4.90 9.93 -2.72
CA GLY A 139 4.70 8.52 -3.01
C GLY A 139 3.32 8.20 -3.57
N LEU A 140 2.97 6.92 -3.56
CA LEU A 140 1.70 6.40 -4.05
C LEU A 140 1.04 5.51 -2.98
N ALA A 141 -0.28 5.55 -2.89
CA ALA A 141 -1.08 4.67 -2.07
C ALA A 141 -2.31 4.16 -2.79
N VAL A 142 -2.73 2.96 -2.39
CA VAL A 142 -4.03 2.38 -2.70
C VAL A 142 -4.80 2.19 -1.41
N LYS A 143 -5.98 2.80 -1.35
CA LYS A 143 -6.89 2.74 -0.21
C LYS A 143 -7.99 1.72 -0.46
N ILE A 144 -8.16 0.84 0.51
CA ILE A 144 -9.09 -0.28 0.46
C ILE A 144 -10.06 -0.13 1.63
N GLU A 145 -11.36 -0.10 1.32
CA GLU A 145 -12.45 -0.10 2.30
C GLU A 145 -13.34 -1.32 2.06
N ASP A 146 -13.55 -2.12 3.11
CA ASP A 146 -14.37 -3.35 3.05
C ASP A 146 -14.02 -4.25 1.83
N GLU A 147 -12.71 -4.47 1.62
CA GLU A 147 -12.15 -5.27 0.53
C GLU A 147 -12.44 -4.75 -0.90
N GLU A 148 -12.77 -3.47 -1.04
CA GLU A 148 -12.86 -2.80 -2.34
C GLU A 148 -11.91 -1.60 -2.42
N ILE A 149 -11.32 -1.39 -3.61
CA ILE A 149 -10.46 -0.23 -3.86
C ILE A 149 -11.35 0.99 -4.00
N VAL A 150 -11.11 1.99 -3.15
CA VAL A 150 -11.90 3.24 -3.16
C VAL A 150 -11.12 4.43 -3.69
N GLU A 151 -9.80 4.38 -3.66
CA GLU A 151 -8.95 5.52 -4.04
C GLU A 151 -7.51 5.08 -4.34
N VAL A 152 -6.92 5.68 -5.37
CA VAL A 152 -5.48 5.63 -5.68
C VAL A 152 -4.99 7.07 -5.75
N GLY A 153 -3.88 7.36 -5.09
CA GLY A 153 -3.38 8.73 -4.97
C GLY A 153 -2.13 8.82 -4.11
N PHE A 154 -1.87 9.98 -3.53
CA PHE A 154 -0.73 10.17 -2.63
C PHE A 154 -0.88 9.40 -1.31
N GLN A 155 0.23 9.21 -0.59
CA GLN A 155 0.24 8.37 0.61
C GLN A 155 -0.63 8.90 1.77
N ASP A 156 -1.05 10.16 1.73
CA ASP A 156 -1.88 10.79 2.76
C ASP A 156 -3.33 10.29 2.79
N ILE A 157 -3.84 9.70 1.69
CA ILE A 157 -5.21 9.18 1.61
C ILE A 157 -5.49 8.02 2.59
N VAL A 158 -4.43 7.38 3.11
CA VAL A 158 -4.48 6.26 4.07
C VAL A 158 -3.94 6.61 5.47
N LEU A 159 -3.75 7.90 5.76
CA LEU A 159 -3.36 8.40 7.08
C LEU A 159 -4.57 8.62 8.02
#